data_AF-A0A958BA89-F1
#
_entry.id   AF-A0A958BA89-F1
#
_cell.length_a   1.000
_cell.length_b   1.000
_cell.length_c   1.000
_cell.angle_alpha   90.00
_cell.angle_beta   90.00
_cell.angle_gamma   90.00
#
_symmetry.space_group_name_H-M   'P 1'
#
loop_
_entity.id
_entity.type
_entity.pdbx_description
1 polymer ?
#
loop_
_entity_poly.entity_id
_entity_poly.type
_entity_poly.pdbx_seq_one_letter_code
_entity_poly.pdbx_strand_id
1 'polypeptide(L)'
;MATPIEAFRDFGPRLRHNQTLDERDLAKWIAMRTSMNPNTVNLALLELKDAVVYHAHQGTPLKLPGLVRIAPSIDRHGNITLNLRLDHNLKYTVNNINEYTGDIINRANIGITDAAMKALWDAAHADNPLIFK
;
A
#
# COMPACT_ATOMS: atom_id res chain seq x y z
N MET A 1 -2.92 26.65 -17.55
CA MET A 1 -3.97 26.40 -16.54
C MET A 1 -3.69 25.03 -15.94
N ALA A 2 -3.59 24.96 -14.62
CA ALA A 2 -3.27 23.72 -13.92
C ALA A 2 -4.54 22.92 -13.63
N THR A 3 -4.40 21.60 -13.56
CA THR A 3 -5.48 20.69 -13.16
C THR A 3 -5.46 20.48 -11.64
N PRO A 4 -6.61 20.18 -10.99
CA PRO A 4 -6.65 19.80 -9.59
C PRO A 4 -5.68 18.67 -9.23
N ILE A 5 -5.48 17.72 -10.15
CA ILE A 5 -4.54 16.59 -9.97
C ILE A 5 -3.10 17.08 -9.80
N GLU A 6 -2.67 18.09 -10.55
CA GLU A 6 -1.32 18.66 -10.43
C GLU A 6 -1.13 19.37 -9.09
N ALA A 7 -2.14 20.12 -8.64
CA ALA A 7 -2.10 20.77 -7.33
C ALA A 7 -2.06 19.76 -6.18
N PHE A 8 -2.85 18.69 -6.25
CA PHE A 8 -2.81 17.62 -5.25
C PHE A 8 -1.51 16.81 -5.29
N ARG A 9 -0.87 16.65 -6.44
CA ARG A 9 0.44 16.00 -6.53
C ARG A 9 1.51 16.76 -5.73
N ASP A 10 1.50 18.09 -5.84
CA ASP A 10 2.58 18.91 -5.30
C ASP A 10 2.31 19.31 -3.83
N PHE A 11 1.06 19.71 -3.52
CA PHE A 11 0.65 20.20 -2.19
C PHE A 11 -0.22 19.23 -1.39
N GLY A 12 -0.75 18.17 -2.00
CA GLY A 12 -1.56 17.19 -1.27
C GLY A 12 -0.74 16.39 -0.24
N PRO A 13 -1.39 15.88 0.83
CA PRO A 13 -0.73 15.01 1.80
C PRO A 13 -0.31 13.70 1.14
N ARG A 14 0.95 13.30 1.32
CA ARG A 14 1.50 12.08 0.73
C ARG A 14 2.30 11.29 1.76
N LEU A 15 2.16 9.98 1.73
CA LEU A 15 3.01 9.11 2.54
C LEU A 15 4.42 9.09 1.94
N ARG A 16 5.42 9.35 2.77
CA ARG A 16 6.80 9.04 2.40
C ARG A 16 7.04 7.59 2.78
N HIS A 17 7.30 6.76 1.78
CA HIS A 17 7.62 5.36 2.03
C HIS A 17 9.03 5.25 2.63
N ASN A 18 9.12 4.50 3.73
CA ASN A 18 10.39 4.04 4.26
C ASN A 18 11.00 2.99 3.32
N GLN A 19 12.23 2.57 3.62
CA GLN A 19 12.86 1.45 2.94
C GLN A 19 11.93 0.23 2.93
N THR A 20 11.81 -0.40 1.78
CA THR A 20 11.09 -1.67 1.65
C THR A 20 11.74 -2.71 2.55
N LEU A 21 10.95 -3.34 3.41
CA LEU A 21 11.40 -4.45 4.24
C LEU A 21 11.71 -5.65 3.35
N ASP A 22 12.92 -6.20 3.44
CA ASP A 22 13.29 -7.41 2.72
C ASP A 22 12.84 -8.69 3.45
N GLU A 23 12.95 -9.84 2.77
CA GLU A 23 12.56 -11.14 3.33
C GLU A 23 13.34 -11.48 4.60
N ARG A 24 14.63 -11.12 4.66
CA ARG A 24 15.51 -11.45 5.79
C ARG A 24 15.18 -10.63 7.02
N ASP A 25 14.91 -9.35 6.85
CA ASP A 25 14.55 -8.43 7.92
C ASP A 25 13.14 -8.73 8.44
N LEU A 26 12.21 -9.13 7.57
CA LEU A 26 10.93 -9.69 8.00
C LEU A 26 11.12 -10.97 8.82
N ALA A 27 11.96 -11.91 8.34
CA ALA A 27 12.22 -13.15 9.05
C ALA A 27 12.87 -12.92 10.43
N LYS A 28 13.82 -11.99 10.54
CA LYS A 28 14.40 -11.54 11.82
C LYS A 28 13.33 -10.96 12.73
N TRP A 29 12.47 -10.09 12.21
CA TRP A 29 11.42 -9.44 12.99
C TRP A 29 10.43 -10.46 13.59
N ILE A 30 10.01 -11.45 12.80
CA ILE A 30 9.14 -12.53 13.26
C ILE A 30 9.87 -13.41 14.29
N ALA A 31 11.10 -13.83 14.00
CA ALA A 31 11.92 -14.67 14.87
C ALA A 31 12.09 -14.06 16.27
N MET A 32 12.34 -12.75 16.36
CA MET A 32 12.42 -12.03 17.65
C MET A 32 11.14 -12.14 18.49
N ARG A 33 9.98 -12.31 17.86
CA ARG A 33 8.67 -12.35 18.55
C ARG A 33 8.14 -13.76 18.80
N THR A 34 8.65 -14.75 18.08
CA THR A 34 8.19 -16.15 18.16
C THR A 34 9.21 -17.09 18.79
N SER A 35 10.39 -16.59 19.17
CA SER A 35 11.54 -17.40 19.62
C SER A 35 12.00 -18.45 18.60
N MET A 36 11.65 -18.27 17.32
CA MET A 36 12.08 -19.14 16.23
C MET A 36 13.44 -18.71 15.69
N ASN A 37 14.16 -19.62 15.06
CA ASN A 37 15.36 -19.27 14.30
C ASN A 37 14.97 -18.49 13.03
N PRO A 38 15.61 -17.34 12.73
CA PRO A 38 15.35 -16.57 11.51
C PRO A 38 15.43 -17.38 10.22
N ASN A 39 16.36 -18.35 10.12
CA ASN A 39 16.48 -19.22 8.95
C ASN A 39 15.27 -20.13 8.78
N THR A 40 14.70 -20.64 9.89
CA THR A 40 13.48 -21.45 9.86
C THR A 40 12.28 -20.62 9.43
N VAL A 41 12.18 -19.38 9.90
CA VAL A 41 11.13 -18.45 9.44
C VAL A 41 11.28 -18.17 7.95
N ASN A 42 12.50 -17.92 7.47
CA ASN A 42 12.75 -17.68 6.06
C ASN A 42 12.34 -18.89 5.21
N LEU A 43 12.69 -20.11 5.64
CA LEU A 43 12.26 -21.33 4.96
C LEU A 43 10.72 -21.42 4.89
N ALA A 44 10.02 -21.15 5.99
CA ALA A 44 8.56 -21.16 6.00
C ALA A 44 7.93 -20.11 5.06
N LEU A 45 8.56 -18.93 4.91
CA LEU A 45 8.11 -17.91 3.95
C LEU A 45 8.31 -18.37 2.50
N LEU A 46 9.41 -19.05 2.20
CA LEU A 46 9.68 -19.64 0.88
C LEU A 46 8.67 -20.74 0.55
N GLU A 47 8.41 -21.65 1.48
CA GLU A 47 7.40 -22.71 1.33
C GLU A 47 5.99 -22.12 1.16
N LEU A 48 5.67 -21.03 1.86
CA LEU A 48 4.39 -20.34 1.70
C LEU A 48 4.23 -19.77 0.28
N LYS A 49 5.28 -19.18 -0.28
CA LYS A 49 5.28 -18.68 -1.66
C LYS A 49 5.04 -19.83 -2.64
N ASP A 50 5.71 -20.96 -2.47
CA ASP A 50 5.55 -22.12 -3.35
C ASP A 50 4.16 -22.75 -3.22
N ALA A 51 3.59 -22.79 -2.01
CA ALA A 51 2.20 -23.21 -1.77
C ALA A 51 1.19 -22.30 -2.50
N VAL A 52 1.41 -20.98 -2.49
CA VAL A 52 0.58 -20.03 -3.24
C VAL A 52 0.61 -20.33 -4.74
N VAL A 53 1.80 -20.57 -5.29
CA VAL A 53 1.96 -20.90 -6.72
C VAL A 53 1.28 -22.22 -7.06
N TYR A 54 1.54 -23.27 -6.28
CA TYR A 54 0.97 -24.60 -6.49
C TYR A 54 -0.56 -24.56 -6.49
N HIS A 55 -1.18 -23.95 -5.49
CA HIS A 55 -2.63 -23.88 -5.40
C HIS A 55 -3.25 -22.94 -6.44
N ALA A 56 -2.56 -21.86 -6.82
CA ALA A 56 -3.02 -20.99 -7.91
C ALA A 56 -3.09 -21.73 -9.25
N HIS A 57 -2.10 -22.58 -9.56
CA HIS A 57 -2.12 -23.42 -10.77
C HIS A 57 -3.28 -24.42 -10.79
N GLN A 58 -3.77 -24.82 -9.62
CA GLN A 58 -4.93 -25.71 -9.48
C GLN A 58 -6.26 -24.97 -9.48
N GLY A 59 -6.27 -23.64 -9.67
CA GLY A 59 -7.48 -22.84 -9.57
C GLY A 59 -8.01 -22.69 -8.14
N THR A 60 -7.23 -23.07 -7.13
CA THR A 60 -7.63 -23.06 -5.71
C THR A 60 -7.26 -21.72 -5.07
N PRO A 61 -8.23 -20.91 -4.62
CA PRO A 61 -7.94 -19.67 -3.90
C PRO A 61 -7.34 -19.97 -2.53
N LEU A 62 -6.27 -19.25 -2.16
CA LEU A 62 -5.61 -19.36 -0.88
C LEU A 62 -6.00 -18.18 0.02
N LYS A 63 -6.40 -18.46 1.27
CA LYS A 63 -6.69 -17.42 2.28
C LYS A 63 -5.60 -17.45 3.34
N LEU A 64 -4.89 -16.33 3.49
CA LEU A 64 -4.00 -16.05 4.62
C LEU A 64 -4.81 -15.29 5.68
N PRO A 65 -5.20 -15.94 6.80
CA PRO A 65 -6.05 -15.31 7.80
C PRO A 65 -5.45 -13.99 8.31
N GLY A 66 -6.27 -12.94 8.36
CA GLY A 66 -5.86 -11.61 8.82
C GLY A 66 -5.00 -10.80 7.85
N LEU A 67 -4.68 -11.32 6.66
CA LEU A 67 -3.83 -10.63 5.68
C LEU A 67 -4.55 -10.44 4.34
N VAL A 68 -4.74 -11.53 3.58
CA VAL A 68 -5.15 -11.46 2.18
C VAL A 68 -5.80 -12.75 1.72
N ARG A 69 -6.75 -12.64 0.79
CA ARG A 69 -7.19 -13.73 -0.08
C ARG A 69 -6.53 -13.58 -1.44
N ILE A 70 -5.86 -14.64 -1.89
CA ILE A 70 -5.16 -14.75 -3.18
C ILE A 70 -5.98 -15.69 -4.06
N ALA A 71 -6.45 -15.22 -5.22
CA ALA A 71 -7.26 -16.03 -6.11
C ALA A 71 -6.77 -15.92 -7.55
N PRO A 72 -6.60 -17.04 -8.28
CA PRO A 72 -6.32 -16.99 -9.71
C PRO A 72 -7.52 -16.42 -10.47
N SER A 73 -7.24 -15.73 -11.56
CA SER A 73 -8.21 -15.16 -12.49
C SER A 73 -7.69 -15.32 -13.90
N ILE A 74 -8.59 -15.38 -14.87
CA ILE A 74 -8.25 -15.53 -16.28
C ILE A 74 -8.93 -14.43 -17.08
N ASP A 75 -8.20 -13.79 -17.98
CA ASP A 75 -8.77 -12.83 -18.92
C ASP A 75 -9.35 -13.52 -20.16
N ARG A 76 -10.00 -12.75 -21.04
CA ARG A 76 -10.57 -13.27 -22.30
C ARG A 76 -9.52 -13.81 -23.30
N HIS A 77 -8.25 -13.52 -23.06
CA HIS A 77 -7.13 -13.95 -23.91
C HIS A 77 -6.41 -15.19 -23.34
N GLY A 78 -6.85 -15.68 -22.18
CA GLY A 78 -6.25 -16.84 -21.52
C GLY A 78 -5.09 -16.52 -20.58
N ASN A 79 -4.80 -15.23 -20.31
CA ASN A 79 -3.75 -14.86 -19.38
C ASN A 79 -4.22 -15.07 -17.94
N ILE A 80 -3.47 -15.86 -17.18
CA ILE A 80 -3.74 -16.12 -15.77
C ILE A 80 -3.05 -15.05 -14.92
N THR A 81 -3.82 -14.42 -14.03
CA THR A 81 -3.34 -13.41 -13.07
C THR A 81 -3.75 -13.77 -11.64
N LEU A 82 -3.13 -13.14 -10.65
CA LEU A 82 -3.50 -13.29 -9.24
C LEU A 82 -4.21 -12.04 -8.74
N ASN A 83 -5.45 -12.22 -8.27
CA ASN A 83 -6.20 -11.18 -7.59
C ASN A 83 -5.95 -11.25 -6.09
N LEU A 84 -5.56 -10.11 -5.51
CA LEU A 84 -5.34 -9.94 -4.08
C LEU A 84 -6.50 -9.15 -3.47
N ARG A 85 -7.11 -9.70 -2.41
CA ARG A 85 -8.12 -8.99 -1.60
C ARG A 85 -7.67 -8.93 -0.16
N LEU A 86 -7.34 -7.72 0.31
CA LEU A 86 -6.96 -7.49 1.70
C LEU A 86 -8.09 -7.89 2.65
N ASP A 87 -7.71 -8.41 3.82
CA ASP A 87 -8.66 -8.67 4.89
C ASP A 87 -9.34 -7.35 5.31
N HIS A 88 -10.65 -7.42 5.56
CA HIS A 88 -11.44 -6.25 5.94
C HIS A 88 -10.88 -5.60 7.20
N ASN A 89 -10.59 -6.39 8.24
CA ASN A 89 -10.15 -5.86 9.52
C ASN A 89 -8.81 -5.14 9.40
N LEU A 90 -7.88 -5.71 8.62
CA LEU A 90 -6.58 -5.09 8.36
C LEU A 90 -6.72 -3.69 7.74
N LYS A 91 -7.67 -3.51 6.81
CA LYS A 91 -7.92 -2.21 6.17
C LYS A 91 -8.37 -1.15 7.18
N TYR A 92 -9.23 -1.49 8.14
CA TYR A 92 -9.71 -0.55 9.15
C TYR A 92 -8.62 -0.23 10.17
N THR A 93 -7.86 -1.23 10.62
CA THR A 93 -6.78 -1.04 11.59
C THR A 93 -5.70 -0.09 11.05
N VAL A 94 -5.31 -0.22 9.78
CA VAL A 94 -4.28 0.66 9.19
C VAL A 94 -4.81 2.07 8.90
N ASN A 95 -6.13 2.23 8.72
CA ASN A 95 -6.75 3.52 8.43
C ASN A 95 -6.98 4.37 9.71
N ASN A 96 -5.95 4.50 10.53
CA ASN A 96 -5.95 5.35 11.71
C ASN A 96 -4.76 6.32 11.67
N ILE A 97 -5.03 7.58 11.29
CA ILE A 97 -4.00 8.63 11.15
C ILE A 97 -3.26 8.93 12.47
N ASN A 98 -3.90 8.65 13.61
CA ASN A 98 -3.31 8.88 14.94
C ASN A 98 -2.31 7.78 15.32
N GLU A 99 -2.47 6.58 14.77
CA GLU A 99 -1.56 5.44 14.99
C GLU A 99 -0.49 5.32 13.90
N TYR A 100 -0.61 6.06 12.80
CA TYR A 100 0.38 6.04 11.73
C TYR A 100 1.69 6.70 12.17
N THR A 101 2.75 5.89 12.27
CA THR A 101 4.09 6.30 12.72
C THR A 101 5.04 6.68 11.58
N GLY A 102 4.62 6.56 10.32
CA GLY A 102 5.44 6.93 9.17
C GLY A 102 5.44 8.44 8.89
N ASP A 103 6.30 8.83 7.96
CA ASP A 103 6.43 10.22 7.51
C ASP A 103 5.30 10.61 6.55
N ILE A 104 4.69 11.78 6.79
CA ILE A 104 3.69 12.37 5.91
C ILE A 104 4.21 13.71 5.38
N ILE A 105 4.43 13.76 4.07
CA ILE A 105 4.76 14.99 3.34
C ILE A 105 3.49 15.84 3.28
N ASN A 106 3.61 17.14 3.53
CA ASN A 106 2.50 18.08 3.59
C ASN A 106 1.42 17.69 4.62
N ARG A 107 1.82 17.17 5.78
CA ARG A 107 0.90 16.77 6.86
C ARG A 107 -0.07 17.90 7.27
N ALA A 108 0.37 19.16 7.19
CA ALA A 108 -0.46 20.34 7.48
C ALA A 108 -1.64 20.51 6.51
N ASN A 109 -1.57 19.90 5.31
CA ASN A 109 -2.59 20.02 4.28
C ASN A 109 -3.61 18.86 4.35
N ILE A 110 -3.57 18.02 5.39
CA ILE A 110 -4.63 17.04 5.63
C ILE A 110 -5.94 17.79 5.92
N GLY A 111 -6.96 17.54 5.12
CA GLY A 111 -8.27 18.21 5.25
C GLY A 111 -8.34 19.62 4.68
N ILE A 112 -7.33 20.05 3.90
CA ILE A 112 -7.37 21.34 3.20
C ILE A 112 -8.56 21.40 2.23
N THR A 113 -9.23 22.56 2.17
CA THR A 113 -10.33 22.79 1.24
C THR A 113 -9.82 23.15 -0.15
N ASP A 114 -10.65 22.98 -1.17
CA ASP A 114 -10.32 23.33 -2.55
C ASP A 114 -9.93 24.82 -2.69
N ALA A 115 -10.62 25.72 -1.98
CA ALA A 115 -10.30 27.14 -1.98
C ALA A 115 -8.91 27.44 -1.38
N ALA A 116 -8.56 26.78 -0.28
CA ALA A 116 -7.24 26.91 0.34
C ALA A 116 -6.14 26.27 -0.52
N MET A 117 -6.43 25.15 -1.20
CA MET A 117 -5.52 24.53 -2.16
C MET A 117 -5.27 25.43 -3.37
N LYS A 118 -6.30 26.09 -3.90
CA LYS A 118 -6.18 27.09 -4.96
C LYS A 118 -5.30 28.27 -4.52
N ALA A 119 -5.49 28.78 -3.31
CA ALA A 119 -4.66 29.87 -2.79
C ALA A 119 -3.18 29.46 -2.68
N LEU A 120 -2.89 28.24 -2.20
CA LEU A 120 -1.52 27.71 -2.13
C LEU A 120 -0.89 27.56 -3.52
N TRP A 121 -1.66 27.04 -4.48
CA TRP A 121 -1.18 26.86 -5.85
C TRP A 121 -0.94 28.20 -6.55
N ASP A 122 -1.91 29.10 -6.51
CA ASP A 122 -1.85 30.40 -7.20
C ASP A 122 -0.74 31.29 -6.60
N ALA A 123 -0.44 31.16 -5.30
CA ALA A 123 0.70 31.83 -4.67
C ALA A 123 2.06 31.28 -5.14
N ALA A 124 2.16 29.98 -5.37
CA ALA A 124 3.40 29.34 -5.83
C ALA A 124 3.60 29.41 -7.36
N HIS A 125 2.50 29.50 -8.11
CA HIS A 125 2.49 29.45 -9.58
C HIS A 125 1.55 30.53 -10.15
N ALA A 126 1.94 31.80 -9.99
CA ALA A 126 1.17 32.95 -10.45
C ALA A 126 0.84 32.90 -11.96
N ASP A 127 1.74 32.33 -12.77
CA ASP A 127 1.59 32.24 -14.23
C ASP A 127 0.71 31.05 -14.69
N ASN A 128 0.30 30.18 -13.77
CA ASN A 128 -0.46 28.98 -14.08
C ASN A 128 -1.59 28.72 -13.06
N PRO A 129 -2.66 29.53 -13.05
CA PRO A 129 -3.68 29.45 -12.00
C PRO A 129 -4.45 28.12 -12.03
N LEU A 130 -4.89 27.69 -10.84
CA LEU A 130 -5.69 26.48 -10.64
C LEU A 130 -7.17 26.76 -10.87
N ILE A 131 -7.86 25.90 -11.62
CA ILE A 131 -9.32 25.99 -11.81
C ILE A 131 -9.95 24.69 -11.34
N PHE A 132 -10.81 24.76 -10.33
CA PHE A 132 -11.73 23.68 -9.98
C PHE A 132 -12.92 23.77 -10.94
N LYS A 133 -13.23 22.66 -11.62
CA LYS A 133 -14.41 22.52 -12.47
C LYS A 133 -15.62 22.14 -11.64
#